data_AF-A0A418M8W3-F1
#
_entry.id   AF-A0A418M8W3-F1
#
_cell.length_a   1.000
_cell.length_b   1.000
_cell.length_c   1.000
_cell.angle_alpha   90.00
_cell.angle_beta   90.00
_cell.angle_gamma   90.00
#
_symmetry.space_group_name_H-M   'P 1'
#
loop_
_entity.id
_entity.type
_entity.pdbx_description
1 polymer ?
#
loop_
_entity_poly.entity_id
_entity_poly.type
_entity_poly.pdbx_seq_one_letter_code
_entity_poly.pdbx_strand_id
1 'polypeptide(L)'
;MTHRLLTLVFIIFLGIGPVRAQNPVVTPDSVRTVADTTAPAASDADALLAGLTDSTEAQPLLPRKMIFTQRAFWGPKGLLRITNLAPLSAEGRAKELKIRRTMLVTHQIGGFVTLAGFVAQGFLGSRLYNAKGEDYVRVKRQHENMATFINISYGTTLALSLTPPPPAVGSRKGFSSIKLHKYLAIVHLTGMVATNVLARAIQTNFELKPYHRAAAYTTFGTYAASIIALTL
;
A
#
# COMPACT_ATOMS: atom_id res chain seq x y z
N MET A 1 -5.91 37.49 8.70
CA MET A 1 -4.91 36.39 8.73
C MET A 1 -5.51 34.99 8.51
N THR A 2 -6.70 34.88 7.92
CA THR A 2 -7.49 33.63 7.86
C THR A 2 -7.57 32.99 6.47
N HIS A 3 -7.03 33.64 5.43
CA HIS A 3 -7.02 33.08 4.07
C HIS A 3 -5.73 32.32 3.72
N ARG A 4 -4.69 32.35 4.56
CA ARG A 4 -3.40 31.68 4.29
C ARG A 4 -3.31 30.25 4.82
N LEU A 5 -4.23 29.82 5.68
CA LEU A 5 -4.22 28.47 6.25
C LEU A 5 -4.96 27.44 5.37
N LEU A 6 -5.88 27.89 4.51
CA LEU A 6 -6.62 27.01 3.60
C LEU A 6 -5.83 26.68 2.32
N THR A 7 -4.82 27.48 1.97
CA THR A 7 -4.00 27.27 0.76
C THR A 7 -2.88 26.24 0.97
N LEU A 8 -2.53 25.91 2.21
CA LEU A 8 -1.40 25.00 2.49
C LEU A 8 -1.76 23.50 2.38
N VAL A 9 -3.05 23.15 2.42
CA VAL A 9 -3.52 21.75 2.28
C VAL A 9 -3.66 21.34 0.81
N PHE A 10 -3.68 22.30 -0.13
CA PHE A 10 -3.81 22.04 -1.56
C PHE A 10 -2.48 21.88 -2.31
N ILE A 11 -1.35 22.21 -1.69
CA ILE A 11 -0.02 22.23 -2.35
C ILE A 11 0.73 20.89 -2.26
N ILE A 12 0.23 19.89 -1.53
CA ILE A 12 0.87 18.56 -1.45
C ILE A 12 0.47 17.63 -2.63
N PHE A 13 -0.42 18.07 -3.53
CA PHE A 13 -0.92 17.23 -4.64
C PHE A 13 -0.55 17.66 -6.08
N LEU A 14 0.27 18.71 -6.27
CA LEU A 14 0.78 19.06 -7.61
C LEU A 14 2.29 18.80 -7.73
N GLY A 15 2.62 17.54 -7.98
CA GLY A 15 3.92 17.08 -8.44
C GLY A 15 3.81 16.31 -9.74
N ILE A 16 3.01 16.79 -10.70
CA ILE A 16 3.05 16.32 -12.09
C ILE A 16 3.94 17.30 -12.86
N GLY A 17 5.21 16.94 -13.02
CA GLY A 17 6.09 17.65 -13.94
C GLY A 17 5.59 17.50 -15.39
N PRO A 18 5.93 18.44 -16.29
CA PRO A 18 5.49 18.37 -17.67
C PRO A 18 6.10 17.15 -18.36
N VAL A 19 5.24 16.27 -18.86
CA VAL A 19 5.62 15.23 -19.82
C VAL A 19 6.02 15.94 -21.10
N ARG A 20 7.33 16.07 -21.32
CA ARG A 20 7.86 16.52 -22.61
C ARG A 20 7.73 15.35 -23.59
N ALA A 21 6.79 15.47 -24.52
CA ALA A 21 6.71 14.61 -25.69
C ALA A 21 8.03 14.67 -26.46
N GLN A 22 8.65 13.51 -26.67
CA GLN A 22 9.73 13.37 -27.63
C GLN A 22 9.10 13.02 -28.98
N ASN A 23 9.10 13.99 -29.90
CA ASN A 23 8.81 13.72 -31.31
C ASN A 23 9.92 12.83 -31.88
N PRO A 24 9.60 11.86 -32.76
CA PRO A 24 10.60 11.03 -33.39
C PRO A 24 11.29 11.83 -34.50
N VAL A 25 12.60 11.97 -34.40
CA VAL A 25 13.45 12.34 -35.54
C VAL A 25 13.66 11.07 -36.35
N VAL A 26 13.21 11.10 -37.59
CA VAL A 26 13.52 10.11 -38.62
C VAL A 26 14.98 10.34 -39.04
N THR A 27 15.80 9.30 -38.94
CA THR A 27 17.05 9.18 -39.70
C THR A 27 17.07 7.85 -40.43
N PRO A 28 17.61 7.81 -41.66
CA PRO A 28 17.45 6.69 -42.58
C PRO A 28 18.53 5.62 -42.40
N ASP A 29 18.14 4.40 -42.74
CA ASP A 29 18.96 3.25 -43.13
C ASP A 29 20.08 2.77 -42.19
N SER A 30 19.75 1.73 -41.42
CA SER A 30 20.70 0.65 -41.16
C SER A 30 20.10 -0.68 -41.64
N VAL A 31 20.57 -1.09 -42.82
CA VAL A 31 20.64 -2.44 -43.39
C VAL A 31 19.91 -3.52 -42.59
N ARG A 32 18.83 -4.03 -43.19
CA ARG A 32 18.11 -5.23 -42.79
C ARG A 32 19.04 -6.44 -42.97
N THR A 33 19.70 -6.89 -41.91
CA THR A 33 20.32 -8.22 -41.90
C THR A 33 19.19 -9.25 -41.87
N VAL A 34 19.15 -10.10 -42.90
CA VAL A 34 18.27 -11.27 -42.97
C VAL A 34 18.63 -12.15 -41.77
N ALA A 35 17.66 -12.37 -40.88
CA ALA A 35 17.84 -13.30 -39.78
C ALA A 35 18.03 -14.71 -40.34
N ASP A 36 19.19 -15.30 -40.06
CA ASP A 36 19.48 -16.69 -40.35
C ASP A 36 18.60 -17.57 -39.43
N THR A 37 17.60 -18.22 -40.02
CA THR A 37 16.64 -19.08 -39.33
C THR A 37 17.16 -20.50 -39.07
N THR A 38 18.47 -20.75 -39.20
CA THR A 38 19.06 -22.08 -38.97
C THR A 38 19.60 -22.30 -37.56
N ALA A 39 19.56 -21.28 -36.68
CA ALA A 39 19.92 -21.46 -35.27
C ALA A 39 18.76 -22.14 -34.50
N PRO A 40 18.99 -23.28 -33.80
CA PRO A 40 17.95 -23.86 -32.96
C PRO A 40 17.54 -22.84 -31.90
N ALA A 41 16.23 -22.60 -31.79
CA ALA A 41 15.68 -21.76 -30.74
C ALA A 41 16.14 -22.31 -29.39
N ALA A 42 17.00 -21.56 -28.68
CA ALA A 42 17.41 -21.90 -27.33
C ALA A 42 16.15 -22.18 -26.52
N SER A 43 16.06 -23.38 -25.97
CA SER A 43 14.88 -23.78 -25.22
C SER A 43 14.77 -22.91 -23.97
N ASP A 44 13.56 -22.67 -23.46
CA ASP A 44 13.37 -22.01 -22.15
C ASP A 44 14.17 -22.72 -21.04
N ALA A 45 14.48 -24.01 -21.21
CA ALA A 45 15.36 -24.77 -20.33
C ALA A 45 16.82 -24.33 -20.42
N ASP A 46 17.34 -24.01 -21.61
CA ASP A 46 18.71 -23.48 -21.79
C ASP A 46 18.84 -22.06 -21.22
N ALA A 47 17.79 -21.25 -21.31
CA ALA A 47 17.74 -19.93 -20.67
C ALA A 47 17.67 -20.04 -19.13
N LEU A 48 16.97 -21.05 -18.59
CA LEU A 48 16.96 -21.35 -17.16
C LEU A 48 18.31 -21.91 -16.69
N LEU A 49 18.96 -22.76 -17.47
CA LEU A 49 20.29 -23.32 -17.18
C LEU A 49 21.39 -22.25 -17.26
N ALA A 50 21.32 -21.34 -18.23
CA ALA A 50 22.23 -20.18 -18.32
C ALA A 50 22.13 -19.25 -17.10
N GLY A 51 20.93 -19.11 -16.52
CA GLY A 51 20.72 -18.38 -15.26
C GLY A 51 21.25 -19.12 -14.02
N LEU A 52 21.38 -20.44 -14.08
CA LEU A 52 21.97 -21.26 -13.01
C LEU A 52 23.50 -21.26 -13.05
N THR A 53 24.11 -21.18 -14.25
CA THR A 53 25.57 -21.13 -14.40
C THR A 53 26.19 -19.81 -13.94
N ASP A 54 25.41 -18.72 -13.90
CA ASP A 54 25.83 -17.40 -13.36
C ASP A 54 25.73 -17.31 -11.82
N SER A 55 25.31 -18.40 -11.15
CA SER A 55 25.02 -18.44 -9.70
C SER A 55 26.23 -18.78 -8.80
N THR A 56 27.47 -18.63 -9.29
CA THR A 56 28.68 -18.88 -8.48
C THR A 56 29.04 -17.73 -7.53
N GLU A 57 28.43 -16.54 -7.68
CA GLU A 57 28.50 -15.50 -6.65
C GLU A 57 27.40 -15.66 -5.59
N ALA A 58 27.77 -15.63 -4.31
CA ALA A 58 26.84 -15.68 -3.20
C ALA A 58 25.78 -14.57 -3.33
N GLN A 59 24.55 -14.95 -3.69
CA GLN A 59 23.45 -14.00 -3.85
C GLN A 59 23.26 -13.20 -2.54
N PRO A 60 23.16 -11.85 -2.62
CA PRO A 60 23.03 -11.03 -1.43
C PRO A 60 21.75 -11.38 -0.67
N LEU A 61 21.88 -11.69 0.62
CA LEU A 61 20.76 -12.13 1.46
C LEU A 61 19.65 -11.06 1.62
N LEU A 62 20.00 -9.78 1.45
CA LEU A 62 19.06 -8.66 1.51
C LEU A 62 18.96 -7.95 0.17
N PRO A 63 17.76 -7.48 -0.24
CA PRO A 63 17.62 -6.69 -1.44
C PRO A 63 18.27 -5.31 -1.27
N ARG A 64 18.84 -4.78 -2.36
CA ARG A 64 19.49 -3.45 -2.36
C ARG A 64 18.52 -2.31 -2.04
N LYS A 65 17.25 -2.44 -2.45
CA LYS A 65 16.20 -1.43 -2.24
C LYS A 65 15.22 -1.90 -1.16
N MET A 66 15.15 -1.16 -0.07
CA MET A 66 14.22 -1.37 1.04
C MET A 66 13.47 -0.06 1.34
N ILE A 67 12.19 -0.16 1.70
CA ILE A 67 11.45 0.99 2.24
C ILE A 67 11.98 1.35 3.63
N PHE A 68 11.70 2.57 4.10
CA PHE A 68 12.31 3.09 5.32
C PHE A 68 12.04 2.21 6.56
N THR A 69 10.80 1.71 6.71
CA THR A 69 10.39 0.83 7.81
C THR A 69 11.13 -0.50 7.77
N GLN A 70 11.21 -1.12 6.59
CA GLN A 70 11.96 -2.36 6.40
C GLN A 70 13.43 -2.19 6.75
N ARG A 71 14.05 -1.08 6.31
CA ARG A 71 15.44 -0.77 6.63
C ARG A 71 15.65 -0.55 8.13
N ALA A 72 14.72 0.14 8.80
CA ALA A 72 14.79 0.41 10.24
C ALA A 72 14.72 -0.88 11.08
N PHE A 73 13.86 -1.84 10.74
CA PHE A 73 13.72 -3.09 11.50
C PHE A 73 14.68 -4.21 11.04
N TRP A 74 14.81 -4.42 9.73
CA TRP A 74 15.40 -5.62 9.13
C TRP A 74 16.68 -5.38 8.31
N GLY A 75 17.06 -4.11 8.10
CA GLY A 75 18.27 -3.78 7.36
C GLY A 75 19.55 -4.27 8.06
N PRO A 76 20.74 -4.12 7.43
CA PRO A 76 22.01 -4.58 8.01
C PRO A 76 22.30 -4.01 9.40
N LYS A 77 21.87 -2.76 9.65
CA LYS A 77 21.94 -2.07 10.96
C LYS A 77 20.54 -1.86 11.58
N GLY A 78 19.57 -2.67 11.16
CA GLY A 78 18.20 -2.57 11.65
C GLY A 78 18.07 -3.08 13.08
N LEU A 79 16.99 -2.68 13.76
CA LEU A 79 16.71 -3.00 15.17
C LEU A 79 16.90 -4.49 15.49
N LEU A 80 16.42 -5.38 14.64
CA LEU A 80 16.47 -6.82 14.89
C LEU A 80 17.86 -7.43 14.69
N ARG A 81 18.76 -6.75 13.97
CA ARG A 81 20.16 -7.14 13.82
C ARG A 81 20.99 -6.67 15.02
N ILE A 82 20.80 -5.42 15.43
CA ILE A 82 21.55 -4.84 16.56
C ILE A 82 21.22 -5.53 17.89
N THR A 83 20.01 -6.05 18.06
CA THR A 83 19.61 -6.84 19.24
C THR A 83 19.88 -8.35 19.10
N ASN A 84 20.54 -8.77 18.01
CA ASN A 84 20.82 -10.19 17.70
C ASN A 84 19.58 -11.12 17.65
N LEU A 85 18.38 -10.56 17.45
CA LEU A 85 17.13 -11.33 17.37
C LEU A 85 16.92 -12.00 16.01
N ALA A 86 17.55 -11.45 14.97
CA ALA A 86 17.61 -12.05 13.65
C ALA A 86 19.05 -11.90 13.15
N PRO A 87 19.96 -12.87 13.31
CA PRO A 87 21.26 -12.82 12.66
C PRO A 87 21.12 -13.03 11.15
N LEU A 88 21.98 -12.37 10.35
CA LEU A 88 21.92 -12.45 8.89
C LEU A 88 22.67 -13.69 8.39
N SER A 89 21.97 -14.84 8.37
CA SER A 89 22.43 -16.10 7.79
C SER A 89 21.43 -16.62 6.75
N ALA A 90 21.79 -17.62 5.95
CA ALA A 90 20.87 -18.26 5.01
C ALA A 90 19.63 -18.84 5.72
N GLU A 91 19.83 -19.50 6.85
CA GLU A 91 18.75 -20.04 7.69
C GLU A 91 17.89 -18.93 8.31
N GLY A 92 18.52 -17.89 8.86
CA GLY A 92 17.83 -16.72 9.40
C GLY A 92 16.99 -16.02 8.33
N ARG A 93 17.50 -15.98 7.09
CA ARG A 93 16.79 -15.42 5.95
C ARG A 93 15.56 -16.25 5.56
N ALA A 94 15.65 -17.58 5.60
CA ALA A 94 14.49 -18.45 5.38
C ALA A 94 13.40 -18.21 6.45
N LYS A 95 13.79 -18.07 7.72
CA LYS A 95 12.89 -17.74 8.83
C LYS A 95 12.21 -16.38 8.63
N GLU A 96 12.96 -15.37 8.20
CA GLU A 96 12.40 -14.05 7.87
C GLU A 96 11.37 -14.12 6.74
N LEU A 97 11.60 -14.92 5.71
CA LEU A 97 10.63 -15.06 4.62
C LEU A 97 9.34 -15.75 5.11
N LYS A 98 9.43 -16.69 6.07
CA LYS A 98 8.27 -17.26 6.76
C LYS A 98 7.52 -16.20 7.58
N ILE A 99 8.24 -15.37 8.35
CA ILE A 99 7.64 -14.26 9.11
C ILE A 99 6.95 -13.27 8.17
N ARG A 100 7.60 -12.89 7.06
CA ARG A 100 7.04 -12.02 6.04
C ARG A 100 5.73 -12.60 5.50
N ARG A 101 5.71 -13.89 5.16
CA ARG A 101 4.49 -14.55 4.69
C ARG A 101 3.38 -14.49 5.73
N THR A 102 3.68 -14.81 6.99
CA THR A 102 2.69 -14.73 8.08
C THR A 102 2.15 -13.31 8.21
N MET A 103 3.01 -12.30 8.31
CA MET A 103 2.57 -10.90 8.44
C MET A 103 1.68 -10.44 7.29
N LEU A 104 2.03 -10.81 6.04
CA LEU A 104 1.24 -10.42 4.87
C LEU A 104 -0.09 -11.16 4.77
N VAL A 105 -0.15 -12.44 5.16
CA VAL A 105 -1.42 -13.18 5.26
C VAL A 105 -2.29 -12.59 6.38
N THR A 106 -1.70 -12.26 7.53
CA THR A 106 -2.43 -11.58 8.61
C THR A 106 -2.92 -10.19 8.19
N HIS A 107 -2.13 -9.45 7.41
CA HIS A 107 -2.57 -8.18 6.81
C HIS A 107 -3.80 -8.38 5.92
N GLN A 108 -3.82 -9.43 5.09
CA GLN A 108 -4.97 -9.75 4.23
C GLN A 108 -6.21 -10.11 5.06
N ILE A 109 -6.09 -11.02 6.03
CA ILE A 109 -7.20 -11.44 6.90
C ILE A 109 -7.73 -10.25 7.70
N GLY A 110 -6.85 -9.51 8.35
CA GLY A 110 -7.20 -8.29 9.08
C GLY A 110 -7.83 -7.24 8.15
N GLY A 111 -7.41 -7.21 6.88
CA GLY A 111 -7.99 -6.37 5.84
C GLY A 111 -9.50 -6.60 5.68
N PHE A 112 -9.93 -7.86 5.63
CA PHE A 112 -11.35 -8.23 5.59
C PHE A 112 -12.09 -7.93 6.90
N VAL A 113 -11.43 -8.11 8.05
CA VAL A 113 -12.01 -7.75 9.36
C VAL A 113 -12.30 -6.25 9.43
N THR A 114 -11.35 -5.41 9.01
CA THR A 114 -11.53 -3.96 8.93
C THR A 114 -12.59 -3.59 7.88
N LEU A 115 -12.69 -4.32 6.74
CA LEU A 115 -13.76 -4.11 5.75
C LEU A 115 -15.15 -4.31 6.37
N ALA A 116 -15.35 -5.37 7.14
CA ALA A 116 -16.61 -5.62 7.84
C ALA A 116 -16.94 -4.47 8.81
N GLY A 117 -15.94 -3.96 9.51
CA GLY A 117 -16.05 -2.74 10.33
C GLY A 117 -16.55 -1.55 9.50
N PHE A 118 -15.95 -1.27 8.35
CA PHE A 118 -16.40 -0.19 7.47
C PHE A 118 -17.85 -0.34 6.99
N VAL A 119 -18.29 -1.56 6.67
CA VAL A 119 -19.69 -1.83 6.29
C VAL A 119 -20.63 -1.47 7.44
N ALA A 120 -20.33 -1.95 8.65
CA ALA A 120 -21.10 -1.61 9.85
C ALA A 120 -21.10 -0.09 10.12
N GLN A 121 -19.95 0.56 9.92
CA GLN A 121 -19.80 2.00 10.09
C GLN A 121 -20.62 2.80 9.08
N GLY A 122 -20.72 2.33 7.83
CA GLY A 122 -21.58 2.93 6.82
C GLY A 122 -23.05 2.89 7.23
N PHE A 123 -23.51 1.77 7.78
CA PHE A 123 -24.87 1.65 8.32
C PHE A 123 -25.11 2.57 9.51
N LEU A 124 -24.19 2.57 10.49
CA LEU A 124 -24.27 3.47 11.66
C LEU A 124 -24.25 4.94 11.26
N GLY A 125 -23.41 5.32 10.28
CA GLY A 125 -23.34 6.68 9.76
C GLY A 125 -24.63 7.12 9.06
N SER A 126 -25.26 6.22 8.29
CA SER A 126 -26.57 6.48 7.67
C SER A 126 -27.68 6.66 8.70
N ARG A 127 -27.70 5.82 9.74
CA ARG A 127 -28.65 5.96 10.86
C ARG A 127 -28.41 7.26 11.63
N LEU A 128 -27.14 7.60 11.91
CA LEU A 128 -26.78 8.81 12.63
C LEU A 128 -27.24 10.08 11.90
N TYR A 129 -27.20 10.08 10.56
CA TYR A 129 -27.65 11.20 9.75
C TYR A 129 -29.12 11.55 9.96
N ASN A 130 -29.97 10.54 10.18
CA ASN A 130 -31.43 10.71 10.34
C ASN A 130 -31.89 10.69 11.81
N ALA A 131 -31.00 10.38 12.75
CA ALA A 131 -31.34 10.22 14.16
C ALA A 131 -31.60 11.58 14.86
N LYS A 132 -32.49 11.58 15.85
CA LYS A 132 -32.87 12.74 16.68
C LYS A 132 -32.94 12.35 18.16
N GLY A 133 -32.89 13.32 19.06
CA GLY A 133 -33.07 13.09 20.50
C GLY A 133 -32.12 12.03 21.09
N GLU A 134 -32.63 11.14 21.92
CA GLU A 134 -31.84 10.07 22.56
C GLU A 134 -31.23 9.08 21.55
N ASP A 135 -31.96 8.81 20.47
CA ASP A 135 -31.49 7.96 19.38
C ASP A 135 -30.23 8.50 18.73
N TYR A 136 -30.13 9.83 18.57
CA TYR A 136 -28.92 10.48 18.07
C TYR A 136 -27.73 10.21 18.99
N VAL A 137 -27.90 10.40 20.30
CA VAL A 137 -26.83 10.20 21.29
C VAL A 137 -26.36 8.73 21.29
N ARG A 138 -27.29 7.78 21.23
CA ARG A 138 -27.00 6.35 21.20
C ARG A 138 -26.25 5.95 19.93
N VAL A 139 -26.78 6.30 18.76
CA VAL A 139 -26.18 5.91 17.47
C VAL A 139 -24.84 6.62 17.25
N LYS A 140 -24.69 7.87 17.71
CA LYS A 140 -23.40 8.58 17.67
C LYS A 140 -22.32 7.82 18.44
N ARG A 141 -22.63 7.37 19.66
CA ARG A 141 -21.70 6.58 20.47
C ARG A 141 -21.31 5.27 19.79
N GLN A 142 -22.28 4.59 19.17
CA GLN A 142 -22.01 3.37 18.40
C GLN A 142 -21.10 3.65 17.20
N HIS A 143 -21.33 4.75 16.47
CA HIS A 143 -20.51 5.18 15.35
C HIS A 143 -19.07 5.52 15.78
N GLU A 144 -18.89 6.18 16.92
CA GLU A 144 -17.57 6.50 17.49
C GLU A 144 -16.82 5.26 17.99
N ASN A 145 -17.52 4.33 18.64
CA ASN A 145 -16.95 3.05 19.07
C ASN A 145 -16.52 2.21 17.86
N MET A 146 -17.36 2.13 16.83
CA MET A 146 -17.02 1.44 15.58
C MET A 146 -15.85 2.13 14.86
N ALA A 147 -15.79 3.47 14.86
CA ALA A 147 -14.64 4.21 14.31
C ALA A 147 -13.35 3.84 15.03
N THR A 148 -13.41 3.71 16.35
CA THR A 148 -12.26 3.31 17.19
C THR A 148 -11.80 1.90 16.84
N PHE A 149 -12.73 0.95 16.73
CA PHE A 149 -12.42 -0.41 16.29
C PHE A 149 -11.77 -0.44 14.89
N ILE A 150 -12.31 0.32 13.93
CA ILE A 150 -11.74 0.43 12.59
C ILE A 150 -10.34 1.02 12.64
N ASN A 151 -10.10 2.10 13.39
CA ASN A 151 -8.79 2.71 13.51
C ASN A 151 -7.74 1.75 14.09
N ILE A 152 -8.10 0.97 15.11
CA ILE A 152 -7.19 -0.02 15.72
C ILE A 152 -6.89 -1.15 14.73
N SER A 153 -7.92 -1.74 14.12
CA SER A 153 -7.75 -2.84 13.16
C SER A 153 -7.01 -2.39 11.89
N TYR A 154 -7.34 -1.20 11.37
CA TYR A 154 -6.64 -0.58 10.24
C TYR A 154 -5.18 -0.24 10.58
N GLY A 155 -4.91 0.32 11.77
CA GLY A 155 -3.54 0.60 12.21
C GLY A 155 -2.71 -0.68 12.34
N THR A 156 -3.32 -1.76 12.83
CA THR A 156 -2.69 -3.08 12.94
C THR A 156 -2.36 -3.65 11.57
N THR A 157 -3.30 -3.61 10.62
CA THR A 157 -3.07 -4.10 9.26
C THR A 157 -2.04 -3.25 8.52
N LEU A 158 -2.04 -1.92 8.72
CA LEU A 158 -1.02 -1.02 8.19
C LEU A 158 0.37 -1.41 8.71
N ALA A 159 0.52 -1.62 10.02
CA ALA A 159 1.79 -2.05 10.61
C ALA A 159 2.26 -3.37 9.98
N LEU A 160 1.38 -4.37 9.91
CA LEU A 160 1.65 -5.67 9.27
C LEU A 160 2.04 -5.56 7.79
N SER A 161 1.67 -4.48 7.09
CA SER A 161 2.07 -4.27 5.68
C SER A 161 3.42 -3.54 5.53
N LEU A 162 3.74 -2.65 6.47
CA LEU A 162 4.91 -1.77 6.38
C LEU A 162 6.14 -2.33 7.07
N THR A 163 5.98 -3.13 8.13
CA THR A 163 7.08 -3.71 8.91
C THR A 163 7.48 -5.16 8.58
N PRO A 164 6.96 -5.87 7.55
CA PRO A 164 7.49 -7.19 7.21
C PRO A 164 8.96 -7.20 6.81
N PRO A 165 9.68 -8.31 7.02
CA PRO A 165 11.01 -8.53 6.47
C PRO A 165 11.05 -8.25 4.97
N PRO A 166 12.14 -7.71 4.39
CA PRO A 166 12.19 -7.35 2.98
C PRO A 166 11.99 -8.59 2.07
N PRO A 167 11.46 -8.44 0.84
CA PRO A 167 11.24 -9.55 -0.07
C PRO A 167 12.56 -10.17 -0.56
N ALA A 168 12.54 -11.44 -0.98
CA ALA A 168 13.70 -12.11 -1.57
C ALA A 168 14.01 -11.61 -2.99
N VAL A 169 12.98 -11.38 -3.79
CA VAL A 169 13.09 -10.92 -5.18
C VAL A 169 12.63 -9.49 -5.34
N GLY A 170 13.24 -8.77 -6.28
CA GLY A 170 12.86 -7.41 -6.65
C GLY A 170 11.46 -7.33 -7.26
N SER A 171 10.91 -6.12 -7.35
CA SER A 171 9.63 -5.88 -8.00
C SER A 171 9.72 -6.11 -9.51
N ARG A 172 8.74 -6.82 -10.10
CA ARG A 172 8.61 -6.98 -11.55
C ARG A 172 8.24 -5.64 -12.24
N LYS A 173 8.72 -5.45 -13.48
CA LYS A 173 8.33 -4.33 -14.36
C LYS A 173 6.88 -4.56 -14.87
N GLY A 174 6.18 -3.48 -15.26
CA GLY A 174 4.79 -3.54 -15.74
C GLY A 174 3.71 -3.26 -14.67
N PHE A 175 2.46 -3.09 -15.09
CA PHE A 175 1.31 -2.92 -14.18
C PHE A 175 0.95 -4.25 -13.52
N SER A 176 0.53 -4.22 -12.24
CA SER A 176 0.11 -5.41 -11.52
C SER A 176 -0.93 -5.07 -10.45
N SER A 177 -1.71 -6.07 -10.03
CA SER A 177 -2.64 -6.01 -8.91
C SER A 177 -2.00 -5.39 -7.65
N ILE A 178 -0.76 -5.78 -7.35
CA ILE A 178 0.01 -5.25 -6.22
C ILE A 178 0.32 -3.74 -6.38
N LYS A 179 0.64 -3.27 -7.60
CA LYS A 179 0.86 -1.84 -7.83
C LYS A 179 -0.44 -1.05 -7.70
N LEU A 180 -1.54 -1.58 -8.24
CA LEU A 180 -2.86 -0.99 -8.09
C LEU A 180 -3.24 -0.88 -6.60
N HIS A 181 -3.09 -1.95 -5.83
CA HIS A 181 -3.29 -1.95 -4.38
C HIS A 181 -2.47 -0.85 -3.70
N LYS A 182 -1.18 -0.68 -4.04
CA LYS A 182 -0.34 0.38 -3.45
C LYS A 182 -0.84 1.79 -3.75
N TYR A 183 -1.33 2.05 -4.96
CA TYR A 183 -1.91 3.35 -5.30
C TYR A 183 -3.22 3.58 -4.53
N LEU A 184 -4.11 2.58 -4.51
CA LEU A 184 -5.33 2.63 -3.71
C LEU A 184 -5.03 2.76 -2.21
N ALA A 185 -3.91 2.19 -1.74
CA ALA A 185 -3.46 2.29 -0.36
C ALA A 185 -3.07 3.69 0.06
N ILE A 186 -2.46 4.46 -0.84
CA ILE A 186 -2.21 5.89 -0.60
C ILE A 186 -3.54 6.62 -0.41
N VAL A 187 -4.53 6.34 -1.26
CA VAL A 187 -5.83 7.00 -1.20
C VAL A 187 -6.60 6.62 0.06
N HIS A 188 -6.74 5.33 0.37
CA HIS A 188 -7.50 4.91 1.55
C HIS A 188 -6.80 5.27 2.86
N LEU A 189 -5.46 5.30 2.91
CA LEU A 189 -4.72 5.81 4.08
C LEU A 189 -4.96 7.30 4.28
N THR A 190 -4.89 8.09 3.22
CA THR A 190 -5.17 9.53 3.27
C THR A 190 -6.62 9.78 3.69
N GLY A 191 -7.57 9.00 3.16
CA GLY A 191 -8.97 9.04 3.54
C GLY A 191 -9.21 8.71 5.02
N MET A 192 -8.51 7.70 5.56
CA MET A 192 -8.55 7.37 6.99
C MET A 192 -8.07 8.53 7.87
N VAL A 193 -6.97 9.20 7.49
CA VAL A 193 -6.50 10.38 8.22
C VAL A 193 -7.52 11.52 8.11
N ALA A 194 -8.00 11.81 6.91
CA ALA A 194 -8.95 12.89 6.65
C ALA A 194 -10.27 12.70 7.41
N THR A 195 -10.84 11.50 7.42
CA THR A 195 -12.09 11.21 8.16
C THR A 195 -11.93 11.44 9.66
N ASN A 196 -10.81 11.03 10.27
CA ASN A 196 -10.52 11.26 11.68
C ASN A 196 -10.28 12.73 12.03
N VAL A 197 -9.63 13.49 11.15
CA VAL A 197 -9.44 14.94 11.33
C VAL A 197 -10.79 15.67 11.21
N LEU A 198 -11.57 15.37 10.18
CA LEU A 198 -12.88 15.98 9.96
C LEU A 198 -13.87 15.61 11.07
N ALA A 199 -13.82 14.39 11.62
CA ALA A 199 -14.65 13.99 12.75
C ALA A 199 -14.44 14.89 13.98
N ARG A 200 -13.20 15.27 14.26
CA ARG A 200 -12.87 16.22 15.34
C ARG A 200 -13.33 17.64 14.98
N ALA A 201 -13.06 18.08 13.75
CA ALA A 201 -13.42 19.43 13.30
C ALA A 201 -14.94 19.67 13.28
N ILE A 202 -15.76 18.64 13.07
CA ILE A 202 -17.23 18.75 13.10
C ILE A 202 -17.76 19.17 14.47
N GLN A 203 -17.03 18.93 15.56
CA GLN A 203 -17.46 19.34 16.90
C GLN A 203 -17.52 20.87 17.05
N THR A 204 -16.71 21.60 16.28
CA THR A 204 -16.66 23.07 16.28
C THR A 204 -17.20 23.68 14.99
N ASN A 205 -17.19 22.96 13.88
CA ASN A 205 -17.71 23.39 12.59
C ASN A 205 -18.59 22.30 11.94
N PHE A 206 -19.89 22.36 12.19
CA PHE A 206 -20.86 21.39 11.69
C PHE A 206 -21.00 21.36 10.16
N GLU A 207 -20.61 22.43 9.45
CA GLU A 207 -20.64 22.49 7.99
C GLU A 207 -19.64 21.51 7.34
N LEU A 208 -18.72 20.95 8.12
CA LEU A 208 -17.75 19.94 7.65
C LEU A 208 -18.34 18.53 7.53
N LYS A 209 -19.57 18.30 7.99
CA LYS A 209 -20.26 17.00 7.91
C LYS A 209 -20.31 16.40 6.49
N PRO A 210 -20.66 17.14 5.42
CA PRO A 210 -20.66 16.61 4.06
C PRO A 210 -19.27 16.16 3.61
N TYR A 211 -18.21 16.89 3.99
CA TYR A 211 -16.83 16.56 3.66
C TYR A 211 -16.36 15.30 4.39
N HIS A 212 -16.72 15.13 5.67
CA HIS A 212 -16.43 13.89 6.40
C HIS A 212 -17.09 12.68 5.72
N ARG A 213 -18.35 12.82 5.29
CA ARG A 213 -19.06 11.77 4.55
C ARG A 213 -18.40 11.46 3.22
N ALA A 214 -18.04 12.47 2.43
CA ALA A 214 -17.35 12.29 1.15
C ALA A 214 -16.01 11.56 1.34
N ALA A 215 -15.23 11.97 2.35
CA ALA A 215 -13.99 11.29 2.73
C ALA A 215 -14.25 9.83 3.16
N ALA A 216 -15.30 9.58 3.94
CA ALA A 216 -15.67 8.23 4.39
C ALA A 216 -16.06 7.30 3.23
N TYR A 217 -16.91 7.75 2.31
CA TYR A 217 -17.28 6.97 1.14
C TYR A 217 -16.10 6.71 0.21
N THR A 218 -15.25 7.72 0.00
CA THR A 218 -14.02 7.57 -0.80
C THR A 218 -13.06 6.56 -0.14
N THR A 219 -12.88 6.65 1.17
CA THR A 219 -12.05 5.70 1.94
C THR A 219 -12.59 4.29 1.81
N PHE A 220 -13.88 4.09 2.05
CA PHE A 220 -14.52 2.78 1.93
C PHE A 220 -14.39 2.21 0.50
N GLY A 221 -14.74 3.01 -0.51
CA GLY A 221 -14.68 2.57 -1.91
C GLY A 221 -13.27 2.20 -2.35
N THR A 222 -12.28 3.04 -2.05
CA THR A 222 -10.88 2.74 -2.38
C THR A 222 -10.32 1.58 -1.57
N TYR A 223 -10.72 1.43 -0.32
CA TYR A 223 -10.34 0.29 0.52
C TYR A 223 -10.93 -1.04 -0.01
N ALA A 224 -12.22 -1.07 -0.34
CA ALA A 224 -12.88 -2.24 -0.93
C ALA A 224 -12.28 -2.59 -2.30
N ALA A 225 -12.07 -1.59 -3.17
CA ALA A 225 -11.39 -1.78 -4.44
C ALA A 225 -9.96 -2.31 -4.27
N SER A 226 -9.26 -1.88 -3.21
CA SER A 226 -7.91 -2.35 -2.88
C SER A 226 -7.87 -3.83 -2.51
N ILE A 227 -8.92 -4.33 -1.84
CA ILE A 227 -9.08 -5.75 -1.54
C ILE A 227 -9.35 -6.55 -2.82
N ILE A 228 -10.29 -6.08 -3.65
CA ILE A 228 -10.63 -6.73 -4.93
C ILE A 228 -9.38 -6.79 -5.84
N ALA A 229 -8.61 -5.70 -5.90
CA ALA A 229 -7.41 -5.64 -6.70
C ALA A 229 -6.39 -6.75 -6.34
N LEU A 230 -6.35 -7.21 -5.08
CA LEU A 230 -5.44 -8.26 -4.64
C LEU A 230 -5.95 -9.69 -4.91
N THR A 231 -7.23 -9.84 -5.25
CA THR A 231 -7.84 -11.15 -5.59
C THR A 231 -7.87 -11.45 -7.09
N LEU A 232 -7.49 -10.46 -7.92
CA LEU A 232 -7.36 -10.56 -9.38
C LEU A 232 -5.92 -10.85 -9.79
#